data_AF-A0AB73HGF6-F1
#
_entry.id   AF-A0AB73HGF6-F1
#
_cell.length_a   1.000
_cell.length_b   1.000
_cell.length_c   1.000
_cell.angle_alpha   90.00
_cell.angle_beta   90.00
_cell.angle_gamma   90.00
#
_symmetry.space_group_name_H-M   'P 1'
#
loop_
_entity.id
_entity.type
_entity.pdbx_description
1 polymer ?
#
loop_
_entity_poly.entity_id
_entity_poly.type
_entity_poly.pdbx_seq_one_letter_code
_entity_poly.pdbx_strand_id
1 'polypeptide(L)' 'MENVYVVKLGNLYFKEKEGALFSKYRYKMTDSLNDASICKGFERAKNIAEGIGGKVYKINLEEVE' A
#
# COMPACT_ATOMS: atom_id res chain seq x y z
N MET A 1 -17.30 10.79 -0.61
CA MET A 1 -16.42 9.72 -1.10
C MET A 1 -15.25 9.55 -0.13
N GLU A 2 -15.03 8.34 0.36
CA GLU A 2 -13.83 8.06 1.16
C GLU A 2 -12.60 8.06 0.25
N ASN A 3 -11.56 8.80 0.65
CA ASN A 3 -10.28 8.74 -0.05
C ASN A 3 -9.63 7.38 0.22
N VAL A 4 -9.15 6.72 -0.85
CA VAL A 4 -8.34 5.51 -0.72
C VAL A 4 -6.92 5.78 -1.18
N TYR A 5 -5.98 5.05 -0.60
CA TYR A 5 -4.56 5.27 -0.78
C TYR A 5 -3.84 3.97 -1.13
N VAL A 6 -2.74 4.09 -1.88
CA VAL A 6 -1.77 3.02 -2.07
C VAL A 6 -0.38 3.52 -1.67
N VAL A 7 0.49 2.58 -1.34
CA VAL A 7 1.89 2.87 -1.02
C VAL A 7 2.76 2.34 -2.14
N LYS A 8 3.72 3.14 -2.62
CA LYS A 8 4.71 2.72 -3.62
C LYS A 8 6.13 2.86 -3.10
N LEU A 9 7.00 1.95 -3.53
CA LEU A 9 8.45 2.07 -3.43
C LEU A 9 9.02 1.94 -4.85
N GLY A 10 9.46 3.05 -5.42
CA GLY A 10 9.77 3.13 -6.86
C GLY A 10 8.55 2.77 -7.71
N ASN A 11 8.70 1.76 -8.56
CA ASN A 11 7.62 1.30 -9.46
C ASN A 11 6.72 0.23 -8.85
N LEU A 12 7.01 -0.24 -7.63
CA LEU A 12 6.25 -1.31 -6.99
C LEU A 12 5.24 -0.76 -5.99
N TYR A 13 4.09 -1.40 -5.92
CA TYR A 13 3.02 -1.17 -4.95
C TYR A 13 3.14 -2.12 -3.76
N PHE A 14 2.79 -1.63 -2.58
CA PHE A 14 2.65 -2.47 -1.39
C PHE A 14 1.48 -3.44 -1.55
N LYS A 15 1.72 -4.74 -1.33
CA LYS A 15 0.70 -5.80 -1.42
C LYS A 15 0.25 -6.29 -0.06
N GLU A 16 1.16 -6.77 0.77
CA GLU A 16 0.81 -7.26 2.11
C GLU A 16 2.03 -7.31 3.03
N LYS A 17 1.76 -7.42 4.33
CA LYS A 17 2.78 -7.63 5.36
C LYS A 17 2.74 -9.11 5.74
N GLU A 18 3.76 -9.87 5.36
CA GLU A 18 3.84 -11.28 5.72
C GLU A 18 4.56 -11.42 7.06
N GLY A 19 3.92 -12.10 8.00
CA GLY A 19 4.54 -12.47 9.27
C GLY A 19 5.50 -13.63 9.04
N ALA A 20 6.81 -13.37 9.02
CA ALA A 20 7.77 -14.46 9.11
C ALA A 20 7.88 -14.90 10.57
N LEU A 21 7.85 -16.22 10.81
CA LEU A 21 8.32 -16.81 12.06
C LEU A 21 9.68 -16.16 12.42
N PHE A 22 9.85 -15.73 13.68
CA PHE A 22 11.03 -15.02 14.19
C PHE A 22 11.13 -13.51 13.87
N SER A 23 10.08 -12.75 14.24
CA SER A 23 10.09 -11.29 14.48
C SER A 23 10.50 -10.34 13.33
N LYS A 24 10.77 -10.86 12.13
CA LYS A 24 11.07 -10.05 10.95
C LYS A 24 9.87 -10.00 10.03
N TYR A 25 9.10 -8.91 10.10
CA TYR A 25 8.08 -8.65 9.11
C TYR A 25 8.71 -8.41 7.74
N ARG A 26 8.19 -9.07 6.71
CA ARG A 26 8.56 -8.82 5.32
C ARG A 26 7.41 -8.13 4.63
N TYR A 27 7.72 -7.07 3.89
CA TYR A 27 6.74 -6.40 3.04
C TYR A 27 6.79 -7.04 1.67
N LYS A 28 5.65 -7.56 1.21
CA LYS A 28 5.48 -7.99 -0.18
C LYS A 28 5.05 -6.82 -1.03
N MET A 29 5.61 -6.79 -2.23
CA MET A 29 5.38 -5.74 -3.21
C MET A 29 4.89 -6.39 -4.52
N THR A 30 4.19 -5.62 -5.33
CA THR A 30 3.66 -6.03 -6.65
C THR A 30 3.87 -4.91 -7.65
N ASP A 31 4.02 -5.20 -8.93
CA ASP A 31 4.05 -4.21 -10.01
C ASP A 31 2.65 -3.84 -10.52
N SER A 32 1.62 -4.58 -10.12
CA SER A 32 0.22 -4.37 -10.52
C SER A 32 -0.58 -3.62 -9.46
N LEU A 33 -1.27 -2.55 -9.85
CA LEU A 33 -2.20 -1.82 -8.98
C LEU A 33 -3.39 -2.69 -8.54
N ASN A 34 -3.85 -3.62 -9.40
CA ASN A 34 -4.99 -4.50 -9.08
C ASN A 34 -4.68 -5.47 -7.93
N ASP A 35 -3.39 -5.77 -7.75
CA ASP A 35 -2.88 -6.65 -6.69
C ASP A 35 -2.44 -5.87 -5.44
N ALA A 36 -2.51 -4.55 -5.47
CA ALA A 36 -2.02 -3.70 -4.40
C ALA A 36 -3.00 -3.66 -3.21
N SER A 37 -2.44 -3.50 -2.00
CA SER A 37 -3.24 -3.22 -0.81
C SER A 37 -3.77 -1.79 -0.85
N ILE A 38 -5.10 -1.67 -0.98
CA ILE A 38 -5.79 -0.38 -0.90
C ILE A 38 -6.04 -0.04 0.58
N CYS A 39 -5.46 1.07 1.02
CA CYS A 39 -5.60 1.59 2.38
C CYS A 39 -6.78 2.57 2.46
N LYS A 40 -7.79 2.22 3.25
CA LYS A 40 -8.86 3.15 3.69
C LYS A 40 -8.35 3.98 4.86
N GLY A 41 -7.66 5.08 4.56
CA GLY A 41 -7.10 5.99 5.57
C GLY A 41 -5.63 6.34 5.32
N PHE A 42 -5.33 7.63 5.46
CA PHE A 42 -4.00 8.18 5.20
C PHE A 42 -2.97 7.71 6.22
N GLU A 43 -3.29 7.72 7.52
CA GLU A 43 -2.34 7.35 8.58
C GLU A 43 -1.82 5.92 8.43
N ARG A 44 -2.68 4.96 8.07
CA ARG A 44 -2.27 3.59 7.82
C ARG A 44 -1.29 3.52 6.63
N ALA A 45 -1.60 4.20 5.53
CA ALA A 45 -0.74 4.24 4.36
C ALA A 45 0.60 4.91 4.67
N LYS A 46 0.58 6.00 5.46
CA LYS A 46 1.78 6.72 5.90
C LYS A 46 2.71 5.85 6.74
N ASN A 47 2.17 5.14 7.74
CA ASN A 47 2.96 4.23 8.58
C ASN A 47 3.62 3.11 7.75
N ILE A 48 2.92 2.58 6.74
CA ILE A 48 3.49 1.58 5.83
C ILE A 48 4.58 2.20 4.96
N ALA A 49 4.34 3.38 4.40
CA ALA A 49 5.32 4.09 3.57
C ALA A 49 6.61 4.37 4.34
N GLU A 50 6.52 4.90 5.56
CA GLU A 50 7.68 5.13 6.43
C GLU A 50 8.41 3.83 6.75
N GLY A 51 7.67 2.75 7.04
CA GLY A 51 8.24 1.44 7.34
C GLY A 51 8.99 0.77 6.19
N ILE A 52 8.69 1.14 4.93
CA ILE A 52 9.36 0.59 3.73
C ILE A 52 10.24 1.60 2.98
N GLY A 53 10.31 2.85 3.45
CA GLY A 53 10.96 3.95 2.72
C GLY A 53 10.23 4.37 1.44
N GLY A 54 8.92 4.10 1.36
CA GLY A 54 8.06 4.38 0.22
C GLY A 54 7.36 5.74 0.29
N LYS A 55 6.35 5.92 -0.56
CA LYS A 55 5.50 7.11 -0.63
C LYS A 55 4.02 6.72 -0.74
N VAL A 56 3.16 7.57 -0.20
CA VAL A 56 1.70 7.41 -0.26
C VAL A 56 1.16 8.11 -1.50
N TYR A 57 0.25 7.46 -2.20
CA TYR A 57 -0.48 8.00 -3.34
C TYR A 57 -1.98 7.89 -3.06
N LYS A 58 -2.71 8.97 -3.30
CA LYS A 58 -4.17 8.97 -3.27
C LYS A 58 -4.70 8.43 -4.60
N ILE A 59 -5.67 7.53 -4.55
CA ILE A 59 -6.40 7.06 -5.73
C ILE A 59 -7.73 7.80 -5.80
N ASN A 60 -8.03 8.31 -6.99
CA ASN A 60 -9.37 8.81 -7.30
C ASN A 60 -10.18 7.62 -7.81
N LEU A 61 -11.30 7.32 -7.14
CA LEU A 61 -12.24 6.30 -7.56
C LEU A 61 -13.34 6.99 -8.37
N GLU A 62 -13.58 6.50 -9.57
CA GLU A 62 -14.68 6.92 -10.44
C GLU A 62 -15.67 5.76 -10.53
N GLU A 63 -16.96 6.08 -10.48
CA GLU A 63 -18.02 5.11 -10.68
C GLU A 63 -18.07 4.73 -12.17
N VAL A 64 -18.21 3.44 -12.46
CA VAL A 64 -18.27 2.91 -13.82
C VAL A 64 -19.67 2.34 -14.01
N GLU A 65 -20.38 2.78 -15.07
CA GLU A 65 -21.70 2.28 -15.48
C GLU A 65 -21.62 0.96 -16.27
#